data_AF-A0A1U9QMN7-F1
#
_entry.id   AF-A0A1U9QMN7-F1
#
_cell.length_a   1.000
_cell.length_b   1.000
_cell.length_c   1.000
_cell.angle_alpha   90.00
_cell.angle_beta   90.00
_cell.angle_gamma   90.00
#
_symmetry.space_group_name_H-M   'P 1'
#
loop_
_entity.id
_entity.type
_entity.pdbx_description
1 polymer ?
#
loop_
_entity_poly.entity_id
_entity_poly.type
_entity_poly.pdbx_seq_one_letter_code
_entity_poly.pdbx_strand_id
1 'polypeptide(L)'
;MADTPRGDDLQEVARAAARAFDLVPTGPDEPAPRDGIAQRLETDPDTVERDLIKLVLTIVELLRQLMERTALHRVDQGDLREDQEERIGMTLMILQDRMTELCERYDLTMEDLNLNLGPLGSLLPRDSG
;
A
#
# COMPACT_ATOMS: atom_id res chain seq x y z
N MET A 1 -26.65 -21.75 13.58
CA MET A 1 -26.64 -21.28 12.18
C MET A 1 -26.31 -19.80 12.26
N ALA A 2 -25.10 -19.42 11.84
CA ALA A 2 -24.50 -18.13 12.15
C ALA A 2 -25.10 -17.00 11.31
N ASP A 3 -25.51 -15.93 12.00
CA ASP A 3 -25.87 -14.64 11.41
C ASP A 3 -24.58 -13.90 11.05
N THR A 4 -24.46 -13.44 9.81
CA THR A 4 -23.25 -12.75 9.33
C THR A 4 -23.64 -11.40 8.72
N PRO A 5 -23.65 -10.31 9.49
CA PRO A 5 -23.64 -8.96 8.95
C PRO A 5 -22.22 -8.42 9.07
N ARG A 6 -21.47 -8.39 7.96
CA ARG A 6 -20.14 -7.74 7.93
C ARG A 6 -19.77 -7.11 6.58
N GLY A 7 -20.54 -7.38 5.53
CA GLY A 7 -20.34 -6.79 4.19
C GLY A 7 -20.99 -5.41 4.03
N ASP A 8 -22.17 -5.20 4.64
CA ASP A 8 -22.93 -3.95 4.51
C ASP A 8 -22.24 -2.77 5.18
N ASP A 9 -21.65 -2.99 6.38
CA ASP A 9 -20.98 -1.93 7.14
C ASP A 9 -19.78 -1.34 6.36
N LEU A 10 -19.01 -2.18 5.67
CA LEU A 10 -17.85 -1.75 4.90
C LEU A 10 -18.26 -0.94 3.66
N GLN A 11 -19.38 -1.33 3.04
CA GLN A 11 -19.95 -0.65 1.87
C GLN A 11 -20.55 0.71 2.23
N GLU A 12 -21.18 0.81 3.40
CA GLU A 12 -21.68 2.07 3.94
C GLU A 12 -20.54 3.05 4.27
N VAL A 13 -19.47 2.55 4.90
CA VAL A 13 -18.27 3.35 5.20
C VAL A 13 -17.59 3.82 3.92
N ALA A 14 -17.48 2.97 2.90
CA ALA A 14 -16.93 3.34 1.59
C ALA A 14 -17.77 4.44 0.91
N ARG A 15 -19.10 4.33 0.97
CA ARG A 15 -20.02 5.33 0.41
C ARG A 15 -19.99 6.66 1.17
N ALA A 16 -19.83 6.60 2.49
CA ALA A 16 -19.66 7.77 3.34
C ALA A 16 -18.33 8.48 3.04
N ALA A 17 -17.25 7.72 2.82
CA ALA A 17 -15.95 8.25 2.43
C ALA A 17 -16.02 8.94 1.05
N ALA A 18 -16.60 8.29 0.03
CA ALA A 18 -16.75 8.88 -1.31
C ALA A 18 -17.51 10.22 -1.28
N ARG A 19 -18.63 10.30 -0.54
CA ARG A 19 -19.39 11.55 -0.39
C ARG A 19 -18.66 12.64 0.37
N ALA A 20 -17.77 12.28 1.30
CA ALA A 20 -16.97 13.26 2.03
C ALA A 20 -15.93 13.93 1.12
N PHE A 21 -15.46 13.23 0.09
CA PHE A 21 -14.50 13.76 -0.89
C PHE A 21 -15.16 14.54 -2.04
N ASP A 22 -16.45 14.30 -2.34
CA ASP A 22 -17.21 14.99 -3.41
C ASP A 22 -17.70 16.41 -3.06
N LEU A 23 -17.41 16.94 -1.87
CA LEU A 23 -17.96 18.23 -1.40
C LEU A 23 -17.09 19.47 -1.69
N VAL A 24 -16.36 19.50 -2.82
CA VAL A 24 -15.71 20.74 -3.27
C VAL A 24 -16.33 21.21 -4.60
N PRO A 25 -17.18 22.26 -4.61
CA PRO A 25 -17.56 22.90 -5.85
C PRO A 25 -16.38 23.76 -6.33
N THR A 26 -15.65 23.30 -7.34
CA THR A 26 -14.63 24.10 -8.03
C THR A 26 -15.33 25.14 -8.91
N GLY A 27 -14.98 26.41 -8.71
CA GLY A 27 -15.44 27.51 -9.56
C GLY A 27 -14.88 27.38 -10.98
N PRO A 28 -15.53 27.98 -12.00
CA PRO A 28 -15.26 27.69 -13.41
C PRO A 28 -13.93 28.22 -13.99
N ASP A 29 -12.99 28.72 -13.18
CA ASP A 29 -11.79 29.43 -13.66
C ASP A 29 -10.46 29.01 -12.98
N GLU A 30 -10.37 27.83 -12.35
CA GLU A 30 -9.07 27.31 -11.90
C GLU A 30 -8.45 26.34 -12.92
N PRO A 31 -7.15 26.48 -13.27
CA PRO A 31 -6.46 25.48 -14.06
C PRO A 31 -6.46 24.16 -13.28
N ALA A 32 -7.11 23.15 -13.84
CA ALA A 32 -7.34 21.84 -13.25
C ALA A 32 -6.12 21.34 -12.44
N PRO A 33 -6.30 20.93 -11.17
CA PRO A 33 -5.27 20.20 -10.45
C PRO A 33 -4.90 18.97 -11.28
N ARG A 34 -3.60 18.71 -11.41
CA ARG A 34 -3.08 17.60 -12.21
C ARG A 34 -3.53 16.27 -11.61
N ASP A 35 -4.61 15.76 -12.19
CA ASP A 35 -5.25 14.46 -12.00
C ASP A 35 -4.29 13.29 -12.24
N GLY A 36 -3.44 13.00 -11.26
CA GLY A 36 -2.61 11.78 -11.27
C GLY A 36 -3.03 10.75 -10.23
N ILE A 37 -3.48 11.23 -9.07
CA ILE A 37 -3.65 10.38 -7.87
C ILE A 37 -5.14 10.17 -7.57
N ALA A 38 -5.95 11.23 -7.66
CA ALA A 38 -7.40 11.16 -7.40
C ALA A 38 -8.15 10.46 -8.55
N GLN A 39 -7.83 10.79 -9.81
CA GLN A 39 -8.51 10.22 -10.98
C GLN A 39 -8.19 8.73 -11.24
N ARG A 40 -7.04 8.21 -10.77
CA ARG A 40 -6.78 6.75 -10.81
C ARG A 40 -7.43 5.98 -9.66
N LEU A 41 -7.88 6.71 -8.63
CA LEU A 41 -8.74 6.21 -7.57
C LEU A 41 -10.22 6.57 -7.86
N GLU A 42 -10.59 6.95 -9.10
CA GLU A 42 -11.99 6.94 -9.58
C GLU A 42 -12.44 5.48 -9.76
N THR A 43 -12.50 4.82 -8.61
CA THR A 43 -13.43 3.80 -8.17
C THR A 43 -14.55 3.50 -9.18
N ASP A 44 -14.28 2.54 -10.07
CA ASP A 44 -15.31 1.60 -10.45
C ASP A 44 -15.70 0.82 -9.18
N PRO A 45 -16.96 0.82 -8.73
CA PRO A 45 -17.39 0.08 -7.55
C PRO A 45 -16.95 -1.39 -7.56
N ASP A 46 -16.73 -1.96 -8.75
CA ASP A 46 -16.26 -3.34 -8.92
C ASP A 46 -14.73 -3.52 -8.70
N THR A 47 -13.92 -2.44 -8.71
CA THR A 47 -12.44 -2.51 -8.57
C THR A 47 -11.88 -1.90 -7.27
N VAL A 48 -12.70 -1.17 -6.50
CA VAL A 48 -12.27 -0.45 -5.28
C VAL A 48 -11.56 -1.36 -4.28
N GLU A 49 -12.08 -2.57 -4.06
CA GLU A 49 -11.49 -3.52 -3.12
C GLU A 49 -10.04 -3.85 -3.50
N ARG A 50 -9.80 -4.16 -4.78
CA ARG A 50 -8.48 -4.45 -5.31
C ARG A 50 -7.54 -3.26 -5.18
N ASP A 51 -8.01 -2.06 -5.50
CA ASP A 51 -7.19 -0.84 -5.45
C ASP A 51 -6.82 -0.44 -4.01
N LEU A 52 -7.74 -0.59 -3.07
CA LEU A 52 -7.46 -0.37 -1.65
C LEU A 52 -6.46 -1.39 -1.11
N ILE A 53 -6.60 -2.65 -1.48
CA ILE A 53 -5.67 -3.70 -1.08
C ILE A 53 -4.29 -3.44 -1.66
N LYS A 54 -4.21 -3.07 -2.93
CA LYS A 54 -2.97 -2.66 -3.58
C LYS A 54 -2.29 -1.52 -2.81
N LEU A 55 -3.04 -0.51 -2.39
CA LEU A 55 -2.52 0.60 -1.58
C LEU A 55 -1.99 0.12 -0.22
N VAL A 56 -2.74 -0.71 0.49
CA VAL A 56 -2.32 -1.25 1.80
C VAL A 56 -1.05 -2.09 1.65
N LEU A 57 -1.02 -3.00 0.67
CA LEU A 57 0.16 -3.83 0.38
C LEU A 57 1.36 -2.97 -0.02
N THR A 58 1.15 -1.88 -0.75
CA THR A 58 2.21 -0.92 -1.06
C THR A 58 2.80 -0.28 0.19
N ILE A 59 1.96 0.14 1.14
CA ILE A 59 2.43 0.74 2.40
C ILE A 59 3.20 -0.28 3.23
N VAL A 60 2.70 -1.53 3.33
CA VAL A 60 3.39 -2.59 4.06
C VAL A 60 4.74 -2.91 3.42
N GLU A 61 4.81 -2.95 2.09
CA GLU A 61 6.05 -3.16 1.35
C GLU A 61 7.06 -2.03 1.59
N LEU A 62 6.61 -0.78 1.62
CA LEU A 62 7.47 0.35 1.98
C LEU A 62 8.05 0.18 3.38
N LEU A 63 7.23 -0.20 4.36
CA LEU A 63 7.70 -0.44 5.73
C LEU A 63 8.70 -1.61 5.79
N ARG A 64 8.47 -2.69 5.03
CA ARG A 64 9.40 -3.82 4.92
C ARG A 64 10.77 -3.35 4.42
N GLN A 65 10.81 -2.57 3.34
CA GLN A 65 12.06 -2.05 2.77
C GLN A 65 12.80 -1.10 3.73
N LEU A 66 12.06 -0.24 4.45
CA LEU A 66 12.65 0.64 5.47
C LEU A 66 13.24 -0.15 6.63
N MET A 67 12.53 -1.18 7.10
CA MET A 67 13.01 -2.06 8.16
C MET A 67 14.24 -2.85 7.71
N GLU A 68 14.25 -3.37 6.49
CA GLU A 68 15.38 -4.08 5.89
C GLU A 68 16.62 -3.17 5.81
N ARG A 69 16.46 -1.96 5.25
CA ARG A 69 17.55 -0.99 5.16
C ARG A 69 18.09 -0.58 6.54
N THR A 70 17.20 -0.42 7.51
CA THR A 70 17.60 -0.11 8.90
C THR A 70 18.32 -1.28 9.56
N ALA A 71 17.86 -2.51 9.31
CA ALA A 71 18.49 -3.72 9.81
C ALA A 71 19.91 -3.85 9.24
N LEU A 72 20.08 -3.74 7.92
CA LEU A 72 21.38 -3.77 7.26
C LEU A 72 22.32 -2.70 7.82
N HIS A 73 21.82 -1.47 7.98
CA HIS A 73 22.62 -0.40 8.55
C HIS A 73 23.09 -0.71 9.99
N ARG A 74 22.23 -1.29 10.84
CA ARG A 74 22.61 -1.66 12.20
C ARG A 74 23.57 -2.84 12.26
N VAL A 75 23.47 -3.79 11.32
CA VAL A 75 24.46 -4.88 11.16
C VAL A 75 25.82 -4.27 10.80
N ASP A 76 25.88 -3.36 9.83
CA ASP A 76 27.12 -2.71 9.41
C ASP A 76 27.79 -1.89 10.52
N GLN A 77 27.00 -1.29 11.42
CA GLN A 77 27.51 -0.57 12.60
C GLN A 77 27.87 -1.49 13.78
N GLY A 78 27.55 -2.80 13.71
CA GLY A 78 27.72 -3.73 14.82
C GLY A 78 26.77 -3.49 16.00
N ASP A 79 25.65 -2.81 15.76
CA ASP A 79 24.64 -2.46 16.78
C ASP A 79 23.71 -3.64 17.13
N LEU A 80 23.89 -4.80 16.48
CA LEU A 80 23.11 -6.02 16.69
C LEU A 80 24.00 -7.16 17.14
N ARG A 81 23.44 -8.02 18.00
CA ARG A 81 24.04 -9.32 18.30
C ARG A 81 23.61 -10.32 17.23
N GLU A 82 24.44 -11.33 16.98
CA GLU A 82 24.18 -12.40 15.99
C GLU A 82 22.76 -13.01 16.12
N ASP A 83 22.31 -13.28 17.34
CA ASP A 83 20.96 -13.81 17.59
C ASP A 83 19.82 -12.85 17.21
N GLN A 84 20.08 -11.54 17.27
CA GLN A 84 19.13 -10.51 16.88
C GLN A 84 19.10 -10.33 15.36
N GLU A 85 20.26 -10.43 14.69
CA GLU A 85 20.36 -10.37 13.23
C GLU A 85 19.58 -11.51 12.59
N GLU A 86 19.80 -12.74 13.06
CA GLU A 86 19.11 -13.93 12.55
C GLU A 86 17.59 -13.81 12.73
N ARG A 87 17.13 -13.35 13.90
CA ARG A 87 15.70 -13.11 14.16
C ARG A 87 15.09 -12.08 13.22
N ILE A 88 15.79 -10.97 12.97
CA ILE A 88 15.30 -9.92 12.07
C ILE A 88 15.23 -10.45 10.64
N GLY A 89 16.28 -11.11 10.16
CA GLY A 89 16.32 -11.71 8.83
C GLY A 89 15.15 -12.69 8.63
N MET A 90 14.96 -13.61 9.57
CA MET A 90 13.85 -14.57 9.55
C MET A 90 12.48 -13.88 9.51
N THR A 91 12.30 -12.82 10.30
CA THR A 91 11.03 -12.07 10.33
C THR A 91 10.74 -11.38 8.99
N LEU A 92 11.76 -10.77 8.37
CA LEU A 92 11.63 -10.11 7.08
C LEU A 92 11.34 -11.12 5.95
N MET A 93 11.96 -12.31 5.99
CA MET A 93 11.66 -13.40 5.05
C MET A 93 10.22 -13.88 5.17
N ILE A 94 9.75 -14.15 6.40
CA ILE A 94 8.36 -14.54 6.62
C ILE A 94 7.39 -13.46 6.12
N LEU A 95 7.69 -12.19 6.36
CA LEU A 95 6.87 -11.09 5.87
C LEU A 95 6.82 -11.07 4.34
N GLN A 96 7.97 -11.25 3.66
CA GLN A 96 8.04 -11.34 2.20
C GLN A 96 7.18 -12.49 1.64
N ASP A 97 7.23 -13.66 2.26
CA ASP A 97 6.42 -14.81 1.85
C ASP A 97 4.92 -14.51 1.99
N ARG A 98 4.51 -13.92 3.13
CA ARG A 98 3.11 -13.53 3.35
C ARG A 98 2.63 -12.45 2.40
N MET A 99 3.49 -11.49 2.08
CA MET A 99 3.21 -10.46 1.08
C MET A 99 2.98 -11.08 -0.30
N THR A 100 3.82 -12.06 -0.67
CA THR A 100 3.69 -12.78 -1.94
C THR A 100 2.36 -13.54 -2.01
N GLU A 101 2.02 -14.31 -0.97
CA GLU A 101 0.73 -15.03 -0.86
C GLU A 101 -0.49 -14.08 -0.96
N LEU A 102 -0.41 -12.90 -0.35
CA LEU A 102 -1.48 -11.90 -0.41
C LEU A 102 -1.57 -11.27 -1.80
N CYS A 103 -0.44 -10.94 -2.43
CA CYS A 103 -0.44 -10.42 -3.79
C CYS A 103 -1.10 -11.41 -4.76
N GLU A 104 -0.73 -12.70 -4.71
CA GLU A 104 -1.33 -13.75 -5.54
C GLU A 104 -2.85 -13.84 -5.36
N ARG A 105 -3.34 -13.76 -4.11
CA ARG A 105 -4.78 -13.84 -3.81
C ARG A 105 -5.59 -12.73 -4.49
N TYR A 106 -4.99 -11.57 -4.68
CA TYR A 106 -5.63 -10.41 -5.27
C TYR A 106 -5.15 -10.14 -6.71
N ASP A 107 -4.61 -11.16 -7.39
CA ASP A 107 -3.94 -11.09 -8.71
C ASP A 107 -3.07 -9.85 -8.88
N LEU A 108 -2.23 -9.57 -7.89
CA LEU A 108 -1.21 -8.53 -7.90
C LEU A 108 0.17 -9.20 -7.97
N THR A 109 1.13 -8.47 -8.49
CA THR A 109 2.55 -8.80 -8.39
C THR A 109 3.24 -7.85 -7.42
N MET A 110 4.45 -8.20 -6.94
CA MET A 110 5.24 -7.28 -6.13
C MET A 110 5.58 -5.99 -6.90
N GLU A 111 5.74 -6.07 -8.22
CA GLU A 111 5.98 -4.92 -9.09
C GLU A 111 4.77 -3.97 -9.13
N ASP A 112 3.55 -4.51 -9.02
CA ASP A 112 2.33 -3.72 -8.98
C ASP A 112 2.27 -2.80 -7.76
N LEU A 113 2.91 -3.19 -6.65
CA LEU A 113 2.94 -2.40 -5.42
C LEU A 113 3.70 -1.08 -5.59
N ASN A 114 4.49 -0.90 -6.65
CA ASN A 114 5.19 0.36 -6.85
C ASN A 114 4.28 1.42 -7.51
N LEU A 115 3.48 2.09 -6.68
CA LEU A 115 2.57 3.15 -7.12
C LEU A 115 3.33 4.34 -7.71
N ASN A 116 2.87 4.83 -8.86
CA ASN A 116 3.38 6.06 -9.49
C ASN A 116 2.55 7.26 -9.00
N LEU A 117 3.20 8.19 -8.30
CA LEU A 117 2.60 9.38 -7.73
C LEU A 117 2.75 10.62 -8.67
N GLY A 118 3.04 10.40 -9.95
CA GLY A 118 3.22 11.43 -10.96
C GLY A 118 4.51 12.24 -10.73
N PRO A 119 4.43 13.56 -10.47
CA PRO A 119 5.61 14.41 -10.30
C PRO A 119 6.48 14.03 -9.09
N LEU A 120 5.94 13.27 -8.11
CA LEU A 120 6.68 12.77 -6.96
C LEU A 120 7.46 11.48 -7.26
N GLY A 121 7.29 10.89 -8.45
CA GLY A 121 7.93 9.64 -8.82
C GLY A 121 7.20 8.40 -8.30
N SER A 122 7.93 7.30 -8.12
CA SER A 122 7.37 6.04 -7.62
C SER A 122 7.49 5.95 -6.09
N LEU A 123 6.47 5.41 -5.42
CA LEU A 123 6.41 5.39 -3.95
C LEU A 123 7.45 4.45 -3.33
N LEU A 124 7.69 3.30 -3.96
CA LEU A 124 8.77 2.40 -3.55
C LEU A 124 10.07 2.81 -4.25
N PRO A 125 11.19 2.89 -3.51
CA PRO A 125 12.52 2.92 -4.10
C PRO A 125 12.65 1.80 -5.13
N ARG A 126 13.19 2.11 -6.31
CA ARG A 126 13.57 1.06 -7.26
C ARG A 126 14.83 0.41 -6.72
N ASP A 127 14.83 -0.91 -6.55
CA ASP A 127 16.03 -1.69 -6.23
C ASP A 127 17.10 -1.38 -7.26
N SER A 128 17.93 -0.40 -6.94
CA SER A 128 19.14 -0.07 -7.67
C SER A 128 20.18 -0.93 -6.98
N GLY A 129 20.43 -2.10 -7.56
CA GLY A 129 21.49 -3.01 -7.12
C GLY A 129 22.86 -2.36 -7.09
#